data_AF-A0A652KHV0-F1
#
_entry.id   AF-A0A652KHV0-F1
#
_cell.length_a   1.000
_cell.length_b   1.000
_cell.length_c   1.000
_cell.angle_alpha   90.00
_cell.angle_beta   90.00
_cell.angle_gamma   90.00
#
_symmetry.space_group_name_H-M   'P 1'
#
loop_
_entity.id
_entity.type
_entity.pdbx_description
1 polymer ?
#
loop_
_entity_poly.entity_id
_entity_poly.type
_entity_poly.pdbx_seq_one_letter_code
_entity_poly.pdbx_strand_id
1 'polypeptide(L)'
;MSLKDQATRVAILDTLVKAMTDELKAAKTELETGLRAAKADTGTQTIAVDLNGADIGKATLVQNKPAATVTDADKLLAWVRTVAPTEITTRLVTEIRPAWLSQLKKQIDAVGTPEWADPETGVIHDVPGIELIGRAAYTRLTVPAEGKAAIAEAWRNRQLDTVFALELPAGEKEVA
;
A
#
# COMPACT_ATOMS: atom_id res chain seq x y z
N MET A 1 1.89 25.44 -20.67
CA MET A 1 2.21 24.00 -20.73
C MET A 1 1.05 23.27 -21.39
N SER A 2 1.32 22.41 -22.37
CA SER A 2 0.28 21.63 -23.04
C SER A 2 -0.15 20.41 -22.19
N LEU A 3 -1.34 19.86 -22.46
CA LEU A 3 -1.81 18.60 -21.84
C LEU A 3 -0.82 17.45 -22.06
N LYS A 4 -0.12 17.46 -23.20
CA LYS A 4 0.94 16.49 -23.52
C LYS A 4 2.15 16.67 -22.61
N ASP A 5 2.56 17.91 -22.32
CA ASP A 5 3.67 18.19 -21.39
C ASP A 5 3.30 17.77 -19.97
N GLN A 6 2.04 18.00 -19.56
CA GLN A 6 1.54 17.56 -18.25
C GLN A 6 1.52 16.03 -18.14
N ALA A 7 1.00 15.32 -19.15
CA ALA A 7 1.00 13.86 -19.17
C ALA A 7 2.43 13.28 -19.15
N THR A 8 3.36 13.92 -19.88
CA THR A 8 4.78 13.55 -19.90
C THR A 8 5.43 13.74 -18.53
N ARG A 9 5.17 14.87 -17.86
CA ARG A 9 5.65 15.14 -16.51
C ARG A 9 5.15 14.10 -15.49
N VAL A 10 3.86 13.76 -15.54
CA VAL A 10 3.29 12.73 -14.65
C VAL A 10 3.90 11.36 -14.93
N ALA A 11 4.11 10.98 -16.19
CA ALA A 11 4.74 9.71 -16.56
C ALA A 11 6.16 9.58 -16.00
N ILE A 12 6.93 10.67 -16.05
CA ILE A 12 8.29 10.71 -15.52
C ILE A 12 8.27 10.63 -13.99
N LEU A 13 7.45 11.44 -13.32
CA LEU A 13 7.35 11.43 -11.86
C LEU A 13 6.94 10.06 -11.33
N ASP A 14 5.90 9.44 -11.90
CA ASP A 14 5.43 8.11 -11.48
C ASP A 14 6.52 7.05 -11.63
N THR A 15 7.25 7.08 -12.75
CA THR A 15 8.35 6.15 -13.00
C THR A 15 9.50 6.34 -12.01
N LEU A 16 9.88 7.60 -11.73
CA LEU A 16 10.95 7.90 -10.79
C LEU A 16 10.57 7.56 -9.35
N VAL A 17 9.35 7.87 -8.91
CA VAL A 17 8.85 7.49 -7.59
C VAL A 17 8.89 5.98 -7.43
N LYS A 18 8.48 5.22 -8.44
CA LYS A 18 8.56 3.76 -8.40
C LYS A 18 10.00 3.28 -8.27
N ALA A 19 10.91 3.78 -9.10
CA ALA A 19 12.32 3.40 -9.04
C ALA A 19 12.96 3.72 -7.68
N MET A 20 12.74 4.93 -7.15
CA MET A 20 13.23 5.33 -5.83
C MET A 20 12.59 4.52 -4.69
N THR A 21 11.33 4.11 -4.84
CA THR A 21 10.66 3.25 -3.87
C THR A 21 11.30 1.86 -3.82
N ASP A 22 11.61 1.28 -4.99
CA ASP A 22 12.29 -0.01 -5.09
C ASP A 22 13.70 0.06 -4.50
N GLU A 23 14.45 1.14 -4.80
CA GLU A 23 15.78 1.39 -4.22
C GLU A 23 15.73 1.61 -2.70
N LEU A 24 14.80 2.42 -2.21
CA LEU A 24 14.59 2.64 -0.77
C LEU A 24 14.27 1.31 -0.06
N LYS A 25 13.47 0.44 -0.68
CA LYS A 25 13.14 -0.87 -0.13
C LYS A 25 14.37 -1.77 -0.05
N ALA A 26 15.22 -1.78 -1.09
CA ALA A 26 16.47 -2.51 -1.08
C ALA A 26 17.42 -1.99 0.01
N ALA A 27 17.63 -0.67 0.07
CA ALA A 27 18.49 -0.03 1.07
C ALA A 27 18.00 -0.27 2.51
N LYS A 28 16.69 -0.23 2.76
CA LYS A 28 16.11 -0.58 4.07
C LYS A 28 16.38 -2.04 4.45
N THR A 29 16.28 -2.96 3.50
CA THR A 29 16.52 -4.38 3.72
C THR A 29 17.99 -4.64 4.05
N GLU A 30 18.90 -3.97 3.36
CA GLU A 30 20.33 -4.01 3.62
C GLU A 30 20.68 -3.43 4.99
N LEU A 31 20.15 -2.25 5.33
CA LEU A 31 20.32 -1.61 6.63
C LEU A 31 19.83 -2.50 7.78
N GLU A 32 18.65 -3.12 7.64
CA GLU A 32 18.11 -4.06 8.62
C GLU A 32 19.02 -5.27 8.80
N THR A 33 19.52 -5.82 7.69
CA THR A 33 20.45 -6.97 7.70
C THR A 33 21.75 -6.61 8.41
N GLY A 34 22.34 -5.45 8.08
CA GLY A 34 23.56 -4.95 8.71
C GLY A 34 23.40 -4.67 10.19
N LEU A 35 22.30 -4.04 10.61
CA LEU A 35 22.01 -3.79 12.03
C LEU A 35 21.77 -5.08 12.82
N ARG A 36 21.16 -6.12 12.21
CA ARG A 36 21.03 -7.44 12.83
C ARG A 36 22.37 -8.13 13.02
N ALA A 37 23.25 -8.08 12.01
CA ALA A 37 24.60 -8.62 12.09
C ALA A 37 25.43 -7.89 13.16
N ALA A 38 25.44 -6.56 13.13
CA ALA A 38 26.14 -5.73 14.13
C ALA A 38 25.62 -5.99 15.56
N LYS A 39 24.33 -6.24 15.72
CA LYS A 39 23.78 -6.64 17.02
C LYS A 39 24.30 -8.01 17.48
N ALA A 40 24.41 -8.98 16.57
CA ALA A 40 24.90 -10.31 16.88
C ALA A 40 26.40 -10.31 17.23
N ASP A 41 27.19 -9.50 16.52
CA ASP A 41 28.65 -9.49 16.62
C ASP A 41 29.17 -8.59 17.75
N THR A 42 28.65 -7.36 17.87
CA THR A 42 29.17 -6.33 18.78
C THR A 42 28.13 -5.78 19.75
N GLY A 43 26.88 -6.26 19.68
CA GLY A 43 25.77 -5.71 20.46
C GLY A 43 25.28 -4.34 20.00
N THR A 44 25.80 -3.82 18.88
CA THR A 44 25.44 -2.51 18.34
C THR A 44 24.07 -2.57 17.67
N GLN A 45 23.10 -1.83 18.19
CA GLN A 45 21.73 -1.79 17.67
C GLN A 45 21.30 -0.42 17.14
N THR A 46 22.12 0.61 17.33
CA THR A 46 21.87 1.99 16.90
C THR A 46 23.11 2.55 16.23
N ILE A 47 22.92 3.18 15.07
CA ILE A 47 23.97 3.93 14.36
C ILE A 47 23.48 5.37 14.14
N ALA A 48 24.40 6.32 14.16
CA ALA A 48 24.14 7.69 13.72
C ALA A 48 24.05 7.73 12.19
N VAL A 49 23.21 8.61 11.66
CA VAL A 49 23.08 8.89 10.24
C VAL A 49 23.59 10.31 10.04
N ASP A 50 24.65 10.48 9.29
CA ASP A 50 25.18 11.79 8.94
C ASP A 50 25.05 12.08 7.44
N LEU A 51 24.96 13.36 7.11
CA LEU A 51 25.06 13.87 5.75
C LEU A 51 26.20 14.88 5.70
N ASN A 52 27.30 14.51 5.04
CA ASN A 52 28.50 15.36 4.92
C ASN A 52 29.02 15.84 6.29
N GLY A 53 28.98 14.97 7.31
CA GLY A 53 29.41 15.29 8.67
C GLY A 53 28.38 16.03 9.54
N ALA A 54 27.19 16.35 9.02
CA ALA A 54 26.09 16.85 9.82
C ALA A 54 25.20 15.69 10.29
N ASP A 55 24.94 15.58 11.61
CA ASP A 55 24.00 14.59 12.17
C ASP A 55 22.57 14.88 11.66
N ILE A 56 21.99 13.90 10.99
CA ILE A 56 20.62 13.96 10.46
C ILE A 56 19.70 12.90 11.11
N GLY A 57 20.19 12.11 12.07
CA GLY A 57 19.35 11.20 12.84
C GLY A 57 20.03 9.90 13.23
N LYS A 58 19.22 8.90 13.57
CA LYS A 58 19.70 7.58 14.02
C LYS A 58 18.88 6.47 13.40
N ALA A 59 19.54 5.39 13.00
CA ALA A 59 18.89 4.13 12.63
C ALA A 59 19.04 3.15 13.78
N THR A 60 17.92 2.66 14.32
CA THR A 60 17.91 1.72 15.45
C THR A 60 17.12 0.47 15.08
N LEU A 61 17.69 -0.70 15.40
CA LEU A 61 16.99 -1.97 15.36
C LEU A 61 16.04 -2.06 16.55
N VAL A 62 14.78 -1.66 16.35
CA VAL A 62 13.74 -1.76 17.36
C VAL A 62 13.35 -3.22 17.53
N GLN A 63 13.59 -3.78 18.71
CA GLN A 63 13.02 -5.07 19.08
C GLN A 63 11.65 -4.83 19.68
N ASN A 64 10.61 -5.22 18.93
CA ASN A 64 9.27 -5.30 19.50
C ASN A 64 9.29 -6.36 20.61
N LYS A 65 8.84 -5.97 21.80
CA LYS A 65 8.60 -6.89 22.91
C LYS A 65 7.76 -8.07 22.39
N PRO A 66 8.11 -9.32 22.71
CA PRO A 66 7.34 -10.47 22.23
C PRO A 66 5.88 -10.31 22.64
N ALA A 67 5.01 -10.12 21.65
CA ALA A 67 3.57 -10.06 21.84
C ALA A 67 3.06 -11.51 21.85
N ALA A 68 2.32 -11.87 22.90
CA ALA A 68 1.65 -13.16 22.96
C ALA A 68 0.67 -13.23 21.77
N THR A 69 1.03 -14.04 20.77
CA THR A 69 0.20 -14.27 19.59
C THR A 69 -0.39 -15.66 19.72
N VAL A 70 -1.70 -15.76 19.46
CA VAL A 70 -2.37 -17.06 19.39
C VAL A 70 -1.92 -17.76 18.12
N THR A 71 -1.06 -18.77 18.25
CA THR A 71 -0.55 -19.55 17.11
C THR A 71 -1.53 -20.66 16.68
N ASP A 72 -2.41 -21.09 17.58
CA ASP A 72 -3.39 -22.15 17.37
C ASP A 72 -4.66 -21.81 18.16
N ALA A 73 -5.61 -21.18 17.46
CA ALA A 73 -6.85 -20.71 18.08
C ALA A 73 -7.74 -21.87 18.54
N ASP A 74 -7.71 -23.01 17.86
CA ASP A 74 -8.54 -24.17 18.19
C ASP A 74 -8.04 -24.89 19.44
N LYS A 75 -6.72 -25.08 19.58
CA LYS A 75 -6.14 -25.62 20.82
C LYS A 75 -6.34 -24.67 22.00
N LEU A 76 -6.16 -23.36 21.79
CA LEU A 76 -6.41 -22.37 22.83
C LEU A 76 -7.88 -22.40 23.25
N LEU A 77 -8.82 -22.43 22.29
CA LEU A 77 -10.25 -22.52 22.59
C LEU A 77 -10.61 -23.82 23.32
N ALA A 78 -10.03 -24.96 22.93
CA ALA A 78 -10.23 -26.23 23.62
C ALA A 78 -9.72 -26.20 25.07
N TRP A 79 -8.60 -25.52 25.33
CA TRP A 79 -8.07 -25.33 26.67
C TRP A 79 -8.88 -24.30 27.49
N VAL A 80 -9.33 -23.19 26.89
CA VAL A 80 -10.20 -22.22 27.57
C VAL A 80 -11.56 -22.85 27.92
N ARG A 81 -12.07 -23.76 27.07
CA ARG A 81 -13.30 -24.54 27.36
C ARG A 81 -13.19 -25.36 28.64
N THR A 82 -11.99 -25.81 28.99
CA THR A 82 -11.77 -26.61 30.20
C THR A 82 -11.38 -25.77 31.40
N VAL A 83 -10.58 -24.71 31.21
CA VAL A 83 -10.01 -23.91 32.31
C VAL A 83 -10.89 -22.72 32.70
N ALA A 84 -11.55 -22.08 31.74
CA ALA A 84 -12.34 -20.86 31.96
C ALA A 84 -13.58 -20.83 31.04
N PRO A 85 -14.56 -21.74 31.23
CA PRO A 85 -15.71 -21.85 30.35
C PRO A 85 -16.61 -20.61 30.35
N THR A 86 -16.57 -19.79 31.40
CA THR A 86 -17.31 -18.51 31.51
C THR A 86 -16.80 -17.43 30.56
N GLU A 87 -15.57 -17.58 30.04
CA GLU A 87 -14.97 -16.64 29.09
C GLU A 87 -15.34 -16.95 27.62
N ILE A 88 -16.19 -17.97 27.39
CA ILE A 88 -16.59 -18.40 26.05
C ILE A 88 -17.96 -17.83 25.70
N THR A 89 -17.97 -16.90 24.76
CA THR A 89 -19.20 -16.40 24.16
C THR A 89 -19.49 -17.15 22.87
N THR A 90 -20.63 -17.83 22.81
CA THR A 90 -21.15 -18.44 21.57
C THR A 90 -22.20 -17.52 20.96
N ARG A 91 -22.03 -17.15 19.68
CA ARG A 91 -23.01 -16.33 18.93
C ARG A 91 -23.42 -17.10 17.68
N LEU A 92 -24.73 -17.31 17.50
CA LEU A 92 -25.31 -17.77 16.24
C LEU A 92 -25.42 -16.55 15.33
N VAL A 93 -24.53 -16.47 14.34
CA VAL A 93 -24.55 -15.40 13.33
C VAL A 93 -25.28 -15.90 12.10
N THR A 94 -26.42 -15.31 11.80
CA THR A 94 -27.10 -15.49 10.51
C THR A 94 -26.64 -14.38 9.58
N GLU A 95 -25.70 -14.70 8.69
CA GLU A 95 -25.15 -13.77 7.71
C GLU A 95 -25.39 -14.24 6.27
N ILE A 96 -25.48 -13.28 5.36
CA ILE A 96 -25.45 -13.54 3.93
C ILE A 96 -24.04 -14.05 3.59
N ARG A 97 -23.95 -15.17 2.87
CA ARG A 97 -22.64 -15.75 2.47
C ARG A 97 -21.80 -14.69 1.73
N PRO A 98 -20.58 -14.34 2.20
CA PRO A 98 -19.76 -13.28 1.61
C PRO A 98 -19.43 -13.52 0.12
N ALA A 99 -19.28 -14.79 -0.27
CA ALA A 99 -19.06 -15.18 -1.66
C ALA A 99 -20.27 -14.85 -2.54
N TRP A 100 -21.49 -15.13 -2.06
CA TRP A 100 -22.73 -14.81 -2.75
C TRP A 100 -22.95 -13.30 -2.83
N LEU A 101 -22.70 -12.57 -1.74
CA LEU A 101 -22.75 -11.10 -1.73
C LEU A 101 -21.75 -10.47 -2.72
N SER A 102 -20.56 -11.06 -2.83
CA SER A 102 -19.54 -10.61 -3.78
C SER A 102 -19.94 -10.91 -5.23
N GLN A 103 -20.61 -12.03 -5.49
CA GLN A 103 -21.14 -12.38 -6.81
C GLN A 103 -22.30 -11.45 -7.20
N LEU A 104 -23.22 -11.19 -6.27
CA LEU A 104 -24.33 -10.26 -6.46
C LEU A 104 -23.84 -8.86 -6.83
N LYS A 105 -22.85 -8.34 -6.08
CA LYS A 105 -22.23 -7.04 -6.40
C LYS A 105 -21.59 -7.03 -7.79
N LYS A 106 -20.86 -8.08 -8.17
CA LYS A 106 -20.27 -8.19 -9.51
C LYS A 106 -21.32 -8.23 -10.62
N GLN A 107 -22.46 -8.89 -10.39
CA GLN A 107 -23.55 -8.97 -11.36
C GLN A 107 -24.25 -7.61 -11.52
N ILE A 108 -24.52 -6.91 -10.41
CA ILE A 108 -25.11 -5.57 -10.43
C ILE A 108 -24.15 -4.54 -11.06
N ASP A 109 -22.85 -4.61 -10.75
CA ASP A 109 -21.83 -3.76 -11.39
C ASP A 109 -21.73 -4.02 -12.91
N ALA A 110 -22.00 -5.24 -13.37
CA ALA A 110 -21.95 -5.60 -14.79
C ALA A 110 -23.20 -5.15 -15.57
N VAL A 111 -24.37 -5.15 -14.92
CA VAL A 111 -25.65 -4.74 -15.52
C VAL A 111 -25.84 -3.22 -15.44
N GLY A 112 -25.28 -2.56 -14.43
CA GLY A 112 -25.38 -1.11 -14.26
C GLY A 112 -26.76 -0.64 -13.78
N THR A 113 -27.62 -1.56 -13.35
CA THR A 113 -28.88 -1.31 -12.63
C THR A 113 -28.91 -2.17 -11.35
N PRO A 114 -29.62 -1.77 -10.29
CA PRO A 114 -29.75 -2.54 -9.04
C PRO A 114 -30.66 -3.76 -9.21
N GLU A 115 -30.70 -4.34 -10.40
CA GLU A 115 -31.51 -5.48 -10.75
C GLU A 115 -30.62 -6.72 -10.80
N TRP A 116 -30.99 -7.75 -10.04
CA TRP A 116 -30.35 -9.05 -10.07
C TRP A 116 -31.23 -10.02 -10.84
N ALA A 117 -30.69 -10.56 -11.93
CA ALA A 117 -31.31 -11.66 -12.65
C ALA A 117 -30.91 -12.98 -11.99
N ASP A 118 -31.90 -13.76 -11.56
CA ASP A 118 -31.69 -15.10 -11.05
C ASP A 118 -31.19 -16.02 -12.19
N PRO A 119 -29.98 -16.61 -12.08
CA PRO A 119 -29.40 -17.43 -13.13
C PRO A 119 -30.10 -18.79 -13.34
N GLU A 120 -30.94 -19.26 -12.42
CA GLU A 120 -31.71 -20.51 -12.59
C GLU A 120 -33.13 -20.28 -13.10
N THR A 121 -33.75 -19.15 -12.76
CA THR A 121 -35.16 -18.87 -13.09
C THR A 121 -35.35 -17.79 -14.15
N GLY A 122 -34.31 -17.01 -14.44
CA GLY A 122 -34.36 -15.89 -15.40
C GLY A 122 -35.23 -14.71 -14.94
N VAL A 123 -35.69 -14.72 -13.69
CA VAL A 123 -36.53 -13.65 -13.13
C VAL A 123 -35.62 -12.52 -12.65
N ILE A 124 -35.95 -11.30 -13.10
CA ILE A 124 -35.28 -10.07 -12.68
C ILE A 124 -35.90 -9.62 -11.36
N HIS A 125 -35.08 -9.55 -10.31
CA HIS A 125 -35.46 -9.02 -9.01
C HIS A 125 -34.78 -7.67 -8.78
N ASP A 126 -35.56 -6.66 -8.37
CA ASP A 126 -35.00 -5.42 -7.84
C ASP A 126 -34.37 -5.70 -6.46
N VAL A 127 -33.10 -5.33 -6.27
CA VAL A 127 -32.35 -5.64 -5.04
C VAL A 127 -32.41 -4.46 -4.08
N PRO A 128 -33.24 -4.53 -3.02
CA PRO A 128 -33.33 -3.45 -2.05
C PRO A 128 -31.99 -3.26 -1.31
N GLY A 129 -31.50 -2.02 -1.24
CA GLY A 129 -30.31 -1.65 -0.47
C GLY A 129 -29.00 -1.56 -1.24
N ILE A 130 -29.01 -1.67 -2.58
CA ILE A 130 -27.83 -1.44 -3.42
C ILE A 130 -28.06 -0.20 -4.28
N GLU A 131 -27.33 0.87 -3.99
CA GLU A 131 -27.29 2.08 -4.82
C GLU A 131 -26.00 2.10 -5.65
N LEU A 132 -26.15 2.24 -6.97
CA LEU A 132 -25.04 2.48 -7.88
C LEU A 132 -24.67 3.97 -7.85
N ILE A 133 -23.75 4.33 -6.97
CA ILE A 133 -23.15 5.67 -6.99
C ILE A 133 -22.21 5.73 -8.19
N GLY A 134 -22.60 6.49 -9.23
CA GLY A 134 -21.77 6.74 -10.39
C GLY A 134 -20.40 7.25 -9.96
N ARG A 135 -19.35 6.46 -10.20
CA ARG A 135 -17.98 6.86 -9.87
C ARG A 135 -17.57 7.99 -10.82
N ALA A 136 -17.05 9.08 -10.27
CA ALA A 136 -16.50 10.17 -11.06
C ALA A 136 -15.42 9.64 -12.02
N ALA A 137 -15.36 10.21 -13.23
CA ALA A 137 -14.33 9.89 -14.20
C ALA A 137 -12.94 10.14 -13.58
N TYR A 138 -12.03 9.18 -13.70
CA TYR A 138 -10.64 9.31 -13.25
C TYR A 138 -9.70 9.18 -14.43
N THR A 139 -8.58 9.90 -14.38
CA THR A 139 -7.52 9.79 -15.39
C THR A 139 -6.66 8.57 -15.08
N ARG A 140 -6.46 7.70 -16.07
CA ARG A 140 -5.52 6.57 -15.99
C ARG A 140 -4.34 6.84 -16.90
N LEU A 141 -3.15 6.98 -16.32
CA LEU A 141 -1.89 7.01 -17.07
C LEU A 141 -1.29 5.61 -17.08
N THR A 142 -0.89 5.12 -18.26
CA THR A 142 -0.19 3.84 -18.41
C THR A 142 1.12 4.09 -19.15
N VAL A 143 2.24 3.90 -18.46
CA VAL A 143 3.57 3.97 -19.06
C VAL A 143 4.05 2.55 -19.36
N PRO A 144 4.29 2.18 -20.64
CA PRO A 144 4.80 0.85 -20.99
C PRO A 144 6.23 0.66 -20.48
N ALA A 145 6.70 -0.59 -20.42
CA ALA A 145 8.01 -0.94 -19.88
C ALA A 145 9.17 -0.23 -20.62
N GLU A 146 9.09 -0.13 -21.95
CA GLU A 146 10.05 0.59 -22.78
C GLU A 146 10.12 2.09 -22.43
N GLY A 147 8.96 2.71 -22.20
CA GLY A 147 8.87 4.11 -21.75
C GLY A 147 9.51 4.32 -20.39
N LYS A 148 9.34 3.37 -19.46
CA LYS A 148 10.01 3.41 -18.15
C LYS A 148 11.53 3.30 -18.28
N ALA A 149 12.02 2.44 -19.17
CA ALA A 149 13.44 2.28 -19.44
C ALA A 149 14.05 3.57 -20.02
N ALA A 150 13.38 4.20 -20.99
CA ALA A 150 13.81 5.46 -21.57
C ALA A 150 13.83 6.61 -20.54
N ILE A 151 12.82 6.68 -19.66
CA ILE A 151 12.78 7.67 -18.57
C ILE A 151 13.92 7.43 -17.57
N ALA A 152 14.20 6.18 -17.22
CA ALA A 152 15.28 5.83 -16.31
C ALA A 152 16.66 6.15 -16.90
N GLU A 153 16.86 5.93 -18.20
CA GLU A 153 18.08 6.31 -18.92
C GLU A 153 18.25 7.83 -18.96
N ALA A 154 17.19 8.56 -19.32
CA ALA A 154 17.20 10.02 -19.33
C ALA A 154 17.51 10.61 -17.93
N TRP A 155 17.00 9.99 -16.86
CA TRP A 155 17.33 10.41 -15.49
C TRP A 155 18.81 10.20 -15.17
N ARG A 156 19.36 9.00 -15.46
CA ARG A 156 20.79 8.70 -15.23
C ARG A 156 21.72 9.64 -15.99
N ASN A 157 21.33 10.00 -17.20
CA ASN A 157 22.11 10.90 -18.06
C ASN A 157 21.86 12.39 -17.78
N ARG A 158 21.07 12.74 -16.74
CA ARG A 158 20.64 14.12 -16.42
C ARG A 158 19.96 14.85 -17.59
N GLN A 159 19.30 14.10 -18.46
CA GLN A 159 18.59 14.62 -19.64
C GLN A 159 17.14 15.03 -19.33
N LEU A 160 16.70 14.94 -18.08
CA LEU A 160 15.37 15.34 -17.63
C LEU A 160 15.25 16.84 -17.25
N ASP A 161 16.37 17.57 -17.21
CA ASP A 161 16.43 18.98 -16.76
C ASP A 161 15.54 19.92 -17.59
N THR A 162 15.26 19.59 -18.86
CA THR A 162 14.37 20.38 -19.72
C THR A 162 12.88 20.18 -19.41
N VAL A 163 12.51 19.09 -18.73
CA VAL A 163 11.13 18.76 -18.32
C VAL A 163 10.90 19.08 -16.83
N PHE A 164 11.97 19.04 -16.03
CA PHE A 164 11.99 19.35 -14.60
C PHE A 164 12.86 20.57 -14.32
N ALA A 165 12.38 21.76 -14.70
CA ALA A 165 12.70 22.93 -13.88
C ALA A 165 12.01 22.75 -12.53
N LEU A 166 12.68 22.04 -11.60
CA LEU A 166 12.30 22.01 -10.19
C LEU A 166 12.56 23.43 -9.66
N GLU A 167 11.58 24.31 -9.79
CA GLU A 167 11.52 25.50 -8.95
C GLU A 167 11.31 25.00 -7.52
N LEU A 168 12.40 24.84 -6.79
CA LEU A 168 12.36 24.73 -5.34
C LEU A 168 11.72 26.03 -4.85
N PRO A 169 10.55 25.99 -4.16
CA PRO A 169 10.06 27.19 -3.50
C PRO A 169 11.17 27.63 -2.56
N ALA A 170 11.70 28.83 -2.78
CA ALA A 170 12.68 29.43 -1.90
C ALA A 170 12.07 29.37 -0.49
N GLY A 171 12.70 28.62 0.40
CA GLY A 171 12.24 28.49 1.78
C GLY A 171 12.20 29.87 2.40
N GLU A 172 10.99 30.41 2.54
CA GLU A 172 10.76 31.64 3.26
C GLU A 172 11.06 31.34 4.74
N LYS A 173 12.25 31.76 5.17
CA LYS A 173 12.59 31.82 6.58
C LYS A 173 11.75 32.94 7.19
N GLU A 174 10.59 32.60 7.73
CA GLU A 174 9.91 33.45 8.69
C GLU A 174 10.67 33.34 10.02
N VAL A 175 11.50 34.35 10.28
CA VAL A 175 12.18 34.55 11.56
C VAL A 175 11.16 35.19 12.50
N ALA A 176 10.80 34.49 13.56
CA ALA A 176 10.14 35.05 14.75
C ALA A 176 11.17 35.18 15.87
#